data_AF-A0A2M7NUR2-F1
#
_entry.id   AF-A0A2M7NUR2-F1
#
_cell.length_a   1.000
_cell.length_b   1.000
_cell.length_c   1.000
_cell.angle_alpha   90.00
_cell.angle_beta   90.00
_cell.angle_gamma   90.00
#
_symmetry.space_group_name_H-M   'P 1'
#
loop_
_entity.id
_entity.type
_entity.pdbx_description
1 polymer ?
#
loop_
_entity_poly.entity_id
_entity_poly.type
_entity_poly.pdbx_seq_one_letter_code
_entity_poly.pdbx_strand_id
1 'polypeptide(L)'
;MRHFFTFLLFLILIVVSSCRKDFSTIPSFGNLEFSKDTVFLDTIFTNIGSATYNLKVYNRGNKAITIPKISLENGNSSNYRLNVDGIPGKEFFNIDILANDSIYVFVETTIDANNVTNPLYTDRILFDTGNNQQDVDLVTLVQDANFIFPGREPISMKIDSLTIDGQPTTIKGRFLTDAELTFSNTKPTIIYGYAAVPENKTLTINAGAKVHFHNNSGLIIDKNASLKVNGNLNEKVIFEGDRLENSFGKIPGQWGTIWMRAGSKDNEIHHAKIKNGVIGILVDSLGSGINATLQLSNTEIYNHSNFGILARETHIEAHNVVIGSAGQASLAATVGGTYNFTHCTFANFWNNGIRQLPAVLVNNFFVYENSSGQEIIETRDLKAANFTNCIFDGNNNIEFLLDKVEGSLFNYNIHNCMISFTDANNSFAGNTEMIFTNNPNYQNIILNGLPDFRNNQNEDFIIGENSAGINKAISSSFPFDVLGVSRANSPDIGAYQHIIFD
;
A
#
# COMPACT_ATOMS: atom_id res chain seq x y z
N MET A 1 67.95 -30.20 -25.38
CA MET A 1 67.70 -31.04 -24.17
C MET A 1 67.24 -30.24 -22.95
N ARG A 2 67.79 -29.06 -22.64
CA ARG A 2 67.39 -28.26 -21.46
C ARG A 2 65.90 -27.87 -21.43
N HIS A 3 65.31 -27.47 -22.56
CA HIS A 3 63.90 -27.08 -22.66
C HIS A 3 62.91 -28.26 -22.56
N PHE A 4 63.34 -29.47 -22.95
CA PHE A 4 62.52 -30.68 -22.86
C PHE A 4 62.36 -31.12 -21.40
N PHE A 5 63.44 -31.03 -20.61
CA PHE A 5 63.39 -31.31 -19.18
C PHE A 5 62.52 -30.30 -18.41
N THR A 6 62.55 -29.01 -18.76
CA THR A 6 61.66 -28.02 -18.12
C THR A 6 60.20 -28.24 -18.51
N PHE A 7 59.91 -28.58 -19.77
CA PHE A 7 58.54 -28.92 -20.19
C PHE A 7 58.02 -30.17 -19.47
N LEU A 8 58.85 -31.20 -19.34
CA LEU A 8 58.49 -32.43 -18.62
C LEU A 8 58.27 -32.17 -17.13
N LEU A 9 59.09 -31.32 -16.50
CA LEU A 9 58.93 -30.92 -15.10
C LEU A 9 57.63 -30.13 -14.88
N PHE A 10 57.29 -29.24 -15.82
CA PHE A 10 56.06 -28.45 -15.77
C PHE A 10 54.82 -29.34 -15.96
N LEU A 11 54.89 -30.33 -16.85
CA LEU A 11 53.83 -31.32 -17.07
C LEU A 11 53.62 -32.20 -15.83
N ILE A 12 54.70 -32.63 -15.17
CA ILE A 12 54.62 -33.37 -13.91
C ILE A 12 53.97 -32.50 -12.83
N LEU A 13 54.35 -31.21 -12.70
CA LEU A 13 53.75 -30.28 -11.73
C LEU A 13 52.24 -30.09 -11.93
N ILE A 14 51.78 -30.04 -13.18
CA ILE A 14 50.33 -29.98 -13.49
C ILE A 14 49.64 -31.28 -13.07
N VAL A 15 50.26 -32.44 -13.31
CA VAL A 15 49.67 -33.74 -12.97
C VAL A 15 49.61 -33.99 -11.45
N VAL A 16 50.62 -33.58 -10.67
CA VAL A 16 50.56 -33.70 -9.18
C VAL A 16 49.73 -32.60 -8.50
N SER A 17 49.35 -31.53 -9.22
CA SER A 17 48.45 -30.50 -8.68
C SER A 17 46.97 -30.91 -8.67
N SER A 18 46.61 -32.03 -9.32
CA SER A 18 45.24 -32.55 -9.37
C SER A 18 44.91 -33.52 -8.23
N CYS A 19 45.32 -33.18 -7.01
CA CYS A 19 44.85 -33.90 -5.82
C CYS A 19 43.41 -33.42 -5.52
N ARG A 20 42.42 -34.04 -6.18
CA ARG A 20 41.02 -33.88 -5.79
C ARG A 20 40.88 -34.57 -4.43
N LYS A 21 40.57 -33.82 -3.37
CA LYS A 21 40.11 -34.43 -2.12
C LYS A 21 38.79 -35.13 -2.45
N ASP A 22 38.75 -36.45 -2.36
CA ASP A 22 37.48 -37.16 -2.31
C ASP A 22 36.70 -36.58 -1.12
N PHE A 23 35.61 -35.87 -1.41
CA PHE A 23 34.75 -35.31 -0.39
C PHE A 23 33.92 -36.46 0.20
N SER A 24 34.51 -37.22 1.11
CA SER A 24 33.73 -38.17 1.92
C SER A 24 32.92 -37.37 2.93
N THR A 25 31.60 -37.50 2.88
CA THR A 25 30.68 -36.96 3.90
C THR A 25 30.57 -37.93 5.07
N ILE A 26 30.24 -37.40 6.24
CA ILE A 26 29.82 -38.20 7.40
C ILE A 26 28.32 -38.01 7.64
N PRO A 27 27.59 -39.00 8.18
CA PRO A 27 26.19 -38.78 8.55
C PRO A 27 26.05 -37.59 9.52
N SER A 28 24.97 -36.82 9.38
CA SER A 28 24.60 -35.82 10.38
C SER A 28 24.26 -36.51 11.71
N PHE A 29 24.55 -35.83 12.82
CA PHE A 29 24.33 -36.30 14.18
C PHE A 29 23.50 -35.29 15.01
N GLY A 30 22.47 -34.68 14.42
CA GLY A 30 21.50 -33.86 15.15
C GLY A 30 22.05 -32.56 15.76
N ASN A 31 22.98 -31.90 15.06
CA ASN A 31 23.53 -30.60 15.44
C ASN A 31 23.45 -29.60 14.28
N LEU A 32 22.41 -29.71 13.45
CA LEU A 32 22.11 -28.73 12.41
C LEU A 32 21.67 -27.43 13.08
N GLU A 33 22.16 -26.31 12.56
CA GLU A 33 21.68 -24.99 12.94
C GLU A 33 20.75 -24.48 11.85
N PHE A 34 19.62 -23.90 12.24
CA PHE A 34 18.64 -23.36 11.31
C PHE A 34 18.64 -21.83 11.38
N SER A 35 18.39 -21.16 10.25
CA SER A 35 18.20 -19.71 10.26
C SER A 35 16.94 -19.27 11.02
N LYS A 36 16.01 -20.19 11.27
CA LYS A 36 14.69 -20.00 11.88
C LYS A 36 14.29 -21.29 12.58
N ASP A 37 13.62 -21.17 13.72
CA ASP A 37 12.94 -22.26 14.45
C ASP A 37 11.52 -22.49 13.93
N THR A 38 10.86 -21.43 13.46
CA THR A 38 9.54 -21.48 12.83
C THR A 38 9.52 -20.68 11.53
N VAL A 39 8.88 -21.23 10.50
CA VAL A 39 8.54 -20.53 9.27
C VAL A 39 7.04 -20.22 9.26
N PHE A 40 6.72 -18.95 9.45
CA PHE A 40 5.37 -18.43 9.26
C PHE A 40 5.18 -18.04 7.78
N LEU A 41 4.17 -18.60 7.10
CA LEU A 41 3.86 -18.27 5.71
C LEU A 41 2.80 -17.17 5.58
N ASP A 42 2.50 -16.47 6.68
CA ASP A 42 1.45 -15.44 6.83
C ASP A 42 0.04 -15.94 6.45
N THR A 43 -0.94 -15.03 6.30
CA THR A 43 -2.32 -15.39 5.94
C THR A 43 -2.43 -15.64 4.44
N ILE A 44 -2.96 -16.79 4.06
CA ILE A 44 -3.30 -17.13 2.69
C ILE A 44 -4.82 -17.23 2.51
N PHE A 45 -5.30 -16.85 1.33
CA PHE A 45 -6.70 -17.06 0.97
C PHE A 45 -6.92 -18.45 0.37
N THR A 46 -8.10 -19.02 0.60
CA THR A 46 -8.48 -20.34 0.08
C THR A 46 -8.18 -20.47 -1.42
N ASN A 47 -7.55 -21.57 -1.81
CA ASN A 47 -7.17 -21.90 -3.19
C ASN A 47 -6.16 -20.93 -3.85
N ILE A 48 -5.55 -20.01 -3.09
CA ILE A 48 -4.44 -19.16 -3.56
C ILE A 48 -3.12 -19.71 -3.02
N GLY A 49 -2.11 -19.75 -3.88
CA GLY A 49 -0.75 -20.16 -3.48
C GLY A 49 -0.10 -19.11 -2.58
N SER A 50 0.62 -19.56 -1.56
CA SER A 50 1.48 -18.69 -0.77
C SER A 50 2.64 -18.13 -1.61
N ALA A 51 3.27 -17.07 -1.12
CA ALA A 51 4.65 -16.77 -1.54
C ALA A 51 5.57 -17.94 -1.16
N THR A 52 6.74 -18.00 -1.82
CA THR A 52 7.79 -18.95 -1.48
C THR A 52 8.63 -18.40 -0.32
N TYR A 53 8.60 -19.09 0.82
CA TYR A 53 9.43 -18.80 1.98
C TYR A 53 10.69 -19.64 1.95
N ASN A 54 11.72 -19.21 2.67
CA ASN A 54 12.93 -20.00 2.81
C ASN A 54 13.47 -20.02 4.25
N LEU A 55 14.22 -21.07 4.52
CA LEU A 55 15.16 -21.16 5.62
C LEU A 55 16.49 -21.71 5.10
N LYS A 56 17.57 -21.42 5.84
CA LYS A 56 18.87 -22.05 5.65
C LYS A 56 19.08 -23.11 6.72
N VAL A 57 19.68 -24.22 6.30
CA VAL A 57 20.17 -25.29 7.17
C VAL A 57 21.68 -25.25 7.10
N TYR A 58 22.32 -24.99 8.23
CA TYR A 58 23.77 -24.80 8.32
C TYR A 58 24.47 -26.04 8.85
N ASN A 59 25.57 -26.38 8.19
CA ASN A 59 26.61 -27.22 8.75
C ASN A 59 27.74 -26.31 9.26
N ARG A 60 27.71 -25.97 10.56
CA ARG A 60 28.80 -25.21 11.21
C ARG A 60 30.05 -26.06 11.50
N GLY A 61 29.99 -27.36 11.23
CA GLY A 61 31.10 -28.27 11.40
C GLY A 61 32.20 -28.06 10.35
N ASN A 62 33.41 -28.48 10.70
CA ASN A 62 34.56 -28.46 9.81
C ASN A 62 34.66 -29.69 8.88
N LYS A 63 33.63 -30.55 8.87
CA LYS A 63 33.51 -31.72 8.01
C LYS A 63 32.24 -31.63 7.20
N ALA A 64 32.27 -32.08 5.95
CA ALA A 64 31.07 -32.22 5.14
C ALA A 64 30.16 -33.31 5.74
N ILE A 65 28.86 -33.06 5.78
CA ILE A 65 27.87 -33.96 6.36
C ILE A 65 26.83 -34.39 5.32
N THR A 66 26.19 -35.53 5.54
CA THR A 66 25.00 -36.00 4.81
C THR A 66 23.83 -36.08 5.79
N ILE A 67 22.77 -35.33 5.53
CA ILE A 67 21.49 -35.47 6.23
C ILE A 67 20.79 -36.71 5.64
N PRO A 68 20.58 -37.79 6.40
CA PRO A 68 20.01 -39.02 5.85
C PRO A 68 18.59 -38.83 5.33
N LYS A 69 17.80 -37.98 5.99
CA LYS A 69 16.41 -37.72 5.63
C LYS A 69 15.98 -36.29 5.95
N ILE A 70 15.25 -35.68 5.03
CA ILE A 70 14.47 -34.46 5.26
C ILE A 70 13.04 -34.74 4.79
N SER A 71 12.03 -34.47 5.62
CA SER A 71 10.63 -34.75 5.24
C SER A 71 9.63 -33.90 5.99
N LEU A 72 8.46 -33.68 5.40
CA LEU A 72 7.30 -33.15 6.15
C LEU A 72 6.77 -34.20 7.13
N GLU A 73 6.43 -33.81 8.35
CA GLU A 73 5.89 -34.71 9.40
C GLU A 73 4.59 -35.38 8.92
N ASN A 74 3.71 -34.62 8.27
CA ASN A 74 2.49 -35.15 7.66
C ASN A 74 2.71 -35.83 6.29
N GLY A 75 3.95 -35.89 5.79
CA GLY A 75 4.32 -36.55 4.54
C GLY A 75 3.46 -36.12 3.35
N ASN A 76 2.92 -37.08 2.60
CA ASN A 76 2.11 -36.80 1.41
C ASN A 76 0.79 -36.06 1.71
N SER A 77 0.28 -36.19 2.94
CA SER A 77 -0.94 -35.52 3.41
C SER A 77 -0.71 -34.05 3.75
N SER A 78 0.55 -33.60 3.82
CA SER A 78 0.86 -32.19 4.02
C SER A 78 0.40 -31.33 2.84
N ASN A 79 -0.17 -30.16 3.09
CA ASN A 79 -0.41 -29.16 2.05
C ASN A 79 0.83 -28.32 1.75
N TYR A 80 1.90 -28.45 2.55
CA TYR A 80 3.18 -27.82 2.23
C TYR A 80 3.91 -28.57 1.12
N ARG A 81 4.69 -27.82 0.36
CA ARG A 81 5.60 -28.32 -0.65
C ARG A 81 6.98 -27.75 -0.37
N LEU A 82 8.00 -28.59 -0.44
CA LEU A 82 9.38 -28.21 -0.19
C LEU A 82 10.17 -28.22 -1.49
N ASN A 83 11.17 -27.36 -1.55
CA ASN A 83 12.30 -27.50 -2.46
C ASN A 83 13.59 -27.43 -1.64
N VAL A 84 14.34 -28.53 -1.59
CA VAL A 84 15.59 -28.65 -0.83
C VAL A 84 16.75 -28.64 -1.80
N ASP A 85 17.55 -27.58 -1.76
CA ASP A 85 18.73 -27.38 -2.61
C ASP A 85 18.47 -27.63 -4.11
N GLY A 86 17.34 -27.15 -4.61
CA GLY A 86 16.92 -27.29 -6.00
C GLY A 86 16.03 -28.52 -6.28
N ILE A 87 15.88 -29.44 -5.33
CA ILE A 87 15.09 -30.66 -5.49
C ILE A 87 13.68 -30.43 -4.93
N PRO A 88 12.60 -30.46 -5.73
CA PRO A 88 11.23 -30.35 -5.23
C PRO A 88 10.72 -31.69 -4.68
N GLY A 89 9.95 -31.66 -3.60
CA GLY A 89 9.39 -32.86 -2.98
C GLY A 89 8.77 -32.63 -1.60
N LYS A 90 8.40 -33.71 -0.94
CA LYS A 90 7.96 -33.73 0.48
C LYS A 90 8.83 -34.62 1.36
N GLU A 91 9.72 -35.37 0.72
CA GLU A 91 10.65 -36.29 1.33
C GLU A 91 11.91 -36.32 0.47
N PHE A 92 13.07 -36.29 1.12
CA PHE A 92 14.40 -36.19 0.51
C PHE A 92 15.36 -37.07 1.28
N PHE A 93 16.35 -37.63 0.59
CA PHE A 93 17.31 -38.57 1.16
C PHE A 93 18.72 -38.17 0.81
N ASN A 94 19.64 -38.37 1.76
CA ASN A 94 21.07 -38.19 1.58
C ASN A 94 21.44 -36.80 1.00
N ILE A 95 21.01 -35.74 1.68
CA ILE A 95 21.32 -34.37 1.28
C ILE A 95 22.66 -33.95 1.89
N ASP A 96 23.63 -33.63 1.04
CA ASP A 96 24.98 -33.27 1.45
C ASP A 96 25.10 -31.76 1.74
N ILE A 97 25.81 -31.42 2.81
CA ILE A 97 26.18 -30.04 3.15
C ILE A 97 27.68 -29.99 3.40
N LEU A 98 28.40 -29.15 2.64
CA LEU A 98 29.84 -28.98 2.81
C LEU A 98 30.19 -28.40 4.18
N ALA A 99 31.46 -28.53 4.57
CA ALA A 99 31.97 -27.98 5.82
C ALA A 99 31.85 -26.45 5.85
N ASN A 100 31.32 -25.90 6.95
CA ASN A 100 31.05 -24.47 7.13
C ASN A 100 30.12 -23.87 6.06
N ASP A 101 29.24 -24.68 5.49
CA ASP A 101 28.32 -24.28 4.42
C ASP A 101 26.85 -24.43 4.83
N SER A 102 25.94 -24.08 3.93
CA SER A 102 24.50 -24.16 4.12
C SER A 102 23.76 -24.56 2.86
N ILE A 103 22.60 -25.18 3.02
CA ILE A 103 21.63 -25.38 1.94
C ILE A 103 20.41 -24.48 2.15
N TYR A 104 19.69 -24.22 1.06
CA TYR A 104 18.38 -23.58 1.12
C TYR A 104 17.26 -24.62 1.13
N VAL A 105 16.26 -24.38 1.99
CA VAL A 105 14.97 -25.06 1.93
C VAL A 105 13.91 -24.01 1.65
N PHE A 106 13.23 -24.15 0.52
CA PHE A 106 12.09 -23.32 0.15
C PHE A 106 10.78 -24.03 0.50
N VAL A 107 9.80 -23.26 0.96
CA VAL A 107 8.50 -23.74 1.43
C VAL A 107 7.39 -22.92 0.79
N GLU A 108 6.38 -23.59 0.25
CA GLU A 108 5.16 -22.97 -0.23
C GLU A 108 3.94 -23.85 0.08
N THR A 109 2.73 -23.29 0.00
CA THR A 109 1.50 -24.05 0.19
C THR A 109 0.35 -23.49 -0.64
N THR A 110 -0.69 -24.30 -0.83
CA THR A 110 -1.98 -23.91 -1.40
C THR A 110 -3.02 -24.75 -0.70
N ILE A 111 -3.95 -24.10 0.00
CA ILE A 111 -4.89 -24.80 0.89
C ILE A 111 -6.30 -24.37 0.54
N ASP A 112 -7.20 -25.34 0.41
CA ASP A 112 -8.64 -25.08 0.41
C ASP A 112 -9.10 -24.95 1.87
N ALA A 113 -9.66 -23.80 2.23
CA ALA A 113 -10.20 -23.54 3.57
C ALA A 113 -11.26 -24.57 4.01
N ASN A 114 -11.98 -25.20 3.06
CA ASN A 114 -12.95 -26.24 3.38
C ASN A 114 -12.30 -27.54 3.86
N ASN A 115 -11.02 -27.75 3.56
CA ASN A 115 -10.26 -28.94 3.92
C ASN A 115 -9.52 -28.79 5.26
N VAL A 116 -9.64 -27.63 5.92
CA VAL A 116 -9.04 -27.39 7.25
C VAL A 116 -10.12 -27.08 8.27
N THR A 117 -10.09 -27.77 9.41
CA THR A 117 -11.03 -27.57 10.52
C THR A 117 -10.62 -26.40 11.42
N ASN A 118 -9.34 -26.07 11.43
CA ASN A 118 -8.77 -24.91 12.10
C ASN A 118 -8.18 -23.98 11.03
N PRO A 119 -8.47 -22.67 11.05
CA PRO A 119 -7.83 -21.72 10.14
C PRO A 119 -6.30 -21.74 10.29
N LEU A 120 -5.76 -22.14 11.44
CA LEU A 120 -4.34 -22.37 11.60
C LEU A 120 -3.94 -23.76 11.08
N TYR A 121 -3.24 -23.79 9.94
CA TYR A 121 -2.64 -25.00 9.38
C TYR A 121 -1.18 -25.12 9.78
N THR A 122 -0.80 -26.25 10.40
CA THR A 122 0.55 -26.48 10.92
C THR A 122 1.12 -27.81 10.45
N ASP A 123 2.44 -27.86 10.30
CA ASP A 123 3.23 -29.05 10.00
C ASP A 123 4.68 -28.81 10.44
N ARG A 124 5.56 -29.81 10.30
CA ARG A 124 6.99 -29.66 10.60
C ARG A 124 7.85 -30.18 9.47
N ILE A 125 8.98 -29.52 9.24
CA ILE A 125 10.07 -30.11 8.47
C ILE A 125 10.96 -30.88 9.43
N LEU A 126 11.00 -32.19 9.29
CA LEU A 126 11.84 -33.08 10.07
C LEU A 126 13.18 -33.29 9.36
N PHE A 127 14.27 -33.09 10.07
CA PHE A 127 15.65 -33.34 9.65
C PHE A 127 16.21 -34.51 10.46
N ASP A 128 17.03 -35.36 9.83
CA ASP A 128 17.58 -36.57 10.43
C ASP A 128 16.49 -37.59 10.87
N THR A 129 16.90 -38.63 11.60
CA THR A 129 16.01 -39.70 12.09
C THR A 129 16.38 -40.14 13.52
N GLY A 130 15.42 -40.71 14.25
CA GLY A 130 15.64 -41.25 15.59
C GLY A 130 16.07 -40.19 16.60
N ASN A 131 17.07 -40.49 17.42
CA ASN A 131 17.53 -39.60 18.50
C ASN A 131 18.22 -38.31 18.01
N ASN A 132 18.58 -38.24 16.73
CA ASN A 132 19.25 -37.08 16.13
C ASN A 132 18.25 -36.16 15.41
N GLN A 133 16.95 -36.48 15.44
CA GLN A 133 15.95 -35.72 14.73
C GLN A 133 15.81 -34.31 15.29
N GLN A 134 15.82 -33.33 14.39
CA GLN A 134 15.52 -31.93 14.68
C GLN A 134 14.39 -31.48 13.74
N ASP A 135 13.68 -30.43 14.12
CA ASP A 135 12.55 -29.94 13.35
C ASP A 135 12.53 -28.42 13.24
N VAL A 136 11.78 -27.96 12.24
CA VAL A 136 11.42 -26.56 12.05
C VAL A 136 9.90 -26.51 11.82
N ASP A 137 9.20 -25.75 12.66
CA ASP A 137 7.75 -25.62 12.60
C ASP A 137 7.32 -24.82 11.36
N LEU A 138 6.22 -25.23 10.71
CA LEU A 138 5.57 -24.51 9.62
C LEU A 138 4.17 -24.08 10.07
N VAL A 139 3.86 -22.80 9.96
CA VAL A 139 2.58 -22.23 10.42
C VAL A 139 1.99 -21.31 9.35
N THR A 140 0.75 -21.55 8.97
CA THR A 140 0.00 -20.74 7.99
C THR A 140 -1.42 -20.48 8.49
N LEU A 141 -1.90 -19.25 8.36
CA LEU A 141 -3.32 -18.94 8.56
C LEU A 141 -4.06 -19.04 7.22
N VAL A 142 -5.11 -19.85 7.16
CA VAL A 142 -5.95 -20.05 5.98
C VAL A 142 -7.28 -19.33 6.18
N GLN A 143 -7.61 -18.44 5.26
CA GLN A 143 -8.82 -17.64 5.32
C GLN A 143 -9.71 -17.85 4.08
N ASP A 144 -10.99 -18.11 4.31
CA ASP A 144 -12.00 -18.12 3.24
C ASP A 144 -12.32 -16.69 2.79
N ALA A 145 -12.60 -16.48 1.51
CA ALA A 145 -12.76 -15.15 0.91
C ALA A 145 -13.74 -15.14 -0.26
N ASN A 146 -14.32 -13.96 -0.54
CA ASN A 146 -15.09 -13.71 -1.75
C ASN A 146 -14.16 -13.24 -2.86
N PHE A 147 -14.10 -13.95 -3.98
CA PHE A 147 -13.20 -13.59 -5.08
C PHE A 147 -13.93 -12.96 -6.26
N ILE A 148 -13.39 -11.85 -6.75
CA ILE A 148 -13.81 -11.21 -7.98
C ILE A 148 -12.67 -11.33 -8.99
N PHE A 149 -12.87 -12.19 -9.99
CA PHE A 149 -11.95 -12.34 -11.12
C PHE A 149 -12.55 -11.74 -12.39
N PRO A 150 -11.73 -11.17 -13.29
CA PRO A 150 -12.14 -10.96 -14.66
C PRO A 150 -12.46 -12.32 -15.30
N GLY A 151 -13.36 -12.31 -16.28
CA GLY A 151 -13.57 -13.49 -17.11
C GLY A 151 -12.29 -13.83 -17.87
N ARG A 152 -12.16 -15.11 -18.20
CA ARG A 152 -11.06 -15.63 -19.00
C ARG A 152 -11.64 -16.51 -20.09
N GLU A 153 -11.26 -16.24 -21.34
CA GLU A 153 -11.69 -17.08 -22.44
C GLU A 153 -10.98 -18.45 -22.34
N PRO A 154 -11.72 -19.58 -22.35
CA PRO A 154 -11.15 -20.91 -22.05
C PRO A 154 -10.02 -21.39 -22.96
N ILE A 155 -10.00 -20.99 -24.23
CA ILE A 155 -9.07 -21.53 -25.23
C ILE A 155 -7.80 -20.66 -25.34
N SER A 156 -7.99 -19.39 -25.65
CA SER A 156 -6.93 -18.39 -25.81
C SER A 156 -6.34 -17.93 -24.48
N MET A 157 -6.99 -18.27 -23.36
CA MET A 157 -6.59 -17.87 -22.02
C MET A 157 -6.54 -16.36 -21.82
N LYS A 158 -7.14 -15.59 -22.74
CA LYS A 158 -7.18 -14.13 -22.73
C LYS A 158 -8.06 -13.66 -21.57
N ILE A 159 -7.53 -12.73 -20.78
CA ILE A 159 -8.24 -12.08 -19.68
C ILE A 159 -9.09 -10.93 -20.23
N ASP A 160 -10.35 -10.91 -19.81
CA ASP A 160 -11.33 -9.89 -20.18
C ASP A 160 -10.89 -8.49 -19.76
N SER A 161 -11.36 -7.51 -20.51
CA SER A 161 -11.08 -6.10 -20.27
C SER A 161 -12.39 -5.32 -20.23
N LEU A 162 -12.44 -4.28 -19.42
CA LEU A 162 -13.62 -3.44 -19.29
C LEU A 162 -13.93 -2.73 -20.62
N THR A 163 -15.21 -2.70 -20.95
CA THR A 163 -15.76 -1.78 -21.96
C THR A 163 -16.40 -0.63 -21.20
N ILE A 164 -15.90 0.58 -21.43
CA ILE A 164 -16.27 1.80 -20.72
C ILE A 164 -16.86 2.76 -21.74
N ASP A 165 -18.05 3.32 -21.47
CA ASP A 165 -18.76 4.22 -22.40
C ASP A 165 -18.94 3.62 -23.82
N GLY A 166 -19.12 2.31 -23.88
CA GLY A 166 -19.24 1.56 -25.15
C GLY A 166 -17.90 1.37 -25.89
N GLN A 167 -16.78 1.80 -25.33
CA GLN A 167 -15.44 1.66 -25.93
C GLN A 167 -14.61 0.59 -25.20
N PRO A 168 -13.97 -0.34 -25.92
CA PRO A 168 -13.09 -1.33 -25.31
C PRO A 168 -11.85 -0.65 -24.71
N THR A 169 -11.43 -1.10 -23.53
CA THR A 169 -10.22 -0.61 -22.87
C THR A 169 -9.18 -1.71 -22.71
N THR A 170 -7.98 -1.34 -22.29
CA THR A 170 -6.92 -2.28 -21.88
C THR A 170 -7.02 -2.67 -20.40
N ILE A 171 -7.95 -2.09 -19.65
CA ILE A 171 -8.12 -2.30 -18.22
C ILE A 171 -8.69 -3.69 -18.00
N LYS A 172 -7.88 -4.60 -17.45
CA LYS A 172 -8.32 -5.95 -17.10
C LYS A 172 -9.30 -5.87 -15.95
N GLY A 173 -10.48 -6.48 -16.10
CA GLY A 173 -11.55 -6.33 -15.12
C GLY A 173 -12.92 -6.68 -15.66
N ARG A 174 -13.93 -6.53 -14.81
CA ARG A 174 -15.35 -6.70 -15.18
C ARG A 174 -16.26 -5.85 -14.29
N PHE A 175 -17.49 -5.69 -14.73
CA PHE A 175 -18.55 -5.14 -13.89
C PHE A 175 -18.99 -6.15 -12.81
N LEU A 176 -19.30 -5.64 -11.63
CA LEU A 176 -19.91 -6.40 -10.55
C LEU A 176 -21.33 -6.80 -10.93
N THR A 177 -21.72 -8.01 -10.50
CA THR A 177 -23.11 -8.46 -10.59
C THR A 177 -23.92 -7.92 -9.40
N ASP A 178 -25.25 -7.98 -9.49
CA ASP A 178 -26.12 -7.50 -8.41
C ASP A 178 -25.87 -8.23 -7.08
N ALA A 179 -25.46 -9.49 -7.11
CA ALA A 179 -25.13 -10.27 -5.92
C ALA A 179 -23.79 -9.85 -5.26
N GLU A 180 -22.96 -9.06 -5.96
CA GLU A 180 -21.63 -8.64 -5.53
C GLU A 180 -21.59 -7.16 -5.11
N LEU A 181 -22.74 -6.49 -5.02
CA LEU A 181 -22.85 -5.07 -4.65
C LEU A 181 -22.85 -4.81 -3.14
N THR A 182 -22.53 -5.82 -2.32
CA THR A 182 -22.39 -5.67 -0.88
C THR A 182 -21.17 -6.43 -0.37
N PHE A 183 -20.22 -5.72 0.25
CA PHE A 183 -19.09 -6.31 0.94
C PHE A 183 -19.31 -6.21 2.46
N SER A 184 -19.22 -7.34 3.16
CA SER A 184 -19.41 -7.43 4.61
C SER A 184 -18.11 -7.78 5.34
N ASN A 185 -18.14 -7.77 6.67
CA ASN A 185 -17.06 -8.26 7.53
C ASN A 185 -17.03 -9.79 7.71
N THR A 186 -17.96 -10.53 7.08
CA THR A 186 -18.05 -11.99 7.22
C THR A 186 -16.90 -12.70 6.52
N LYS A 187 -16.54 -12.23 5.32
CA LYS A 187 -15.39 -12.71 4.54
C LYS A 187 -14.71 -11.53 3.87
N PRO A 188 -13.37 -11.51 3.79
CA PRO A 188 -12.68 -10.54 2.97
C PRO A 188 -13.08 -10.69 1.51
N THR A 189 -13.08 -9.59 0.77
CA THR A 189 -13.28 -9.58 -0.68
C THR A 189 -11.94 -9.37 -1.37
N ILE A 190 -11.54 -10.28 -2.25
CA ILE A 190 -10.28 -10.22 -3.00
C ILE A 190 -10.58 -9.94 -4.47
N ILE A 191 -9.97 -8.88 -4.99
CA ILE A 191 -10.21 -8.39 -6.35
C ILE A 191 -8.96 -8.61 -7.21
N TYR A 192 -9.12 -9.38 -8.29
CA TYR A 192 -8.14 -9.51 -9.35
C TYR A 192 -8.60 -8.66 -10.54
N GLY A 193 -7.69 -7.89 -11.16
CA GLY A 193 -8.09 -6.86 -12.14
C GLY A 193 -9.03 -5.82 -11.54
N TYR A 194 -9.73 -5.04 -12.35
CA TYR A 194 -10.64 -4.01 -11.85
C TYR A 194 -12.05 -4.55 -11.67
N ALA A 195 -12.61 -4.33 -10.48
CA ALA A 195 -14.05 -4.45 -10.24
C ALA A 195 -14.71 -3.10 -10.56
N ALA A 196 -15.68 -3.09 -11.48
CA ALA A 196 -16.43 -1.87 -11.81
C ALA A 196 -17.85 -1.94 -11.25
N VAL A 197 -18.31 -0.91 -10.56
CA VAL A 197 -19.71 -0.78 -10.15
C VAL A 197 -20.52 -0.35 -11.37
N PRO A 198 -21.55 -1.12 -11.78
CA PRO A 198 -22.33 -0.79 -12.97
C PRO A 198 -23.05 0.55 -12.85
N GLU A 199 -23.31 1.17 -14.00
CA GLU A 199 -24.12 2.39 -14.07
C GLU A 199 -25.46 2.24 -13.33
N ASN A 200 -25.85 3.28 -12.59
CA ASN A 200 -27.05 3.34 -11.75
C ASN A 200 -27.10 2.33 -10.59
N LYS A 201 -25.97 1.72 -10.22
CA LYS A 201 -25.88 0.81 -9.07
C LYS A 201 -25.03 1.41 -7.96
N THR A 202 -25.21 0.88 -6.75
CA THR A 202 -24.47 1.29 -5.56
C THR A 202 -23.75 0.10 -4.98
N LEU A 203 -22.43 0.21 -4.81
CA LEU A 203 -21.65 -0.73 -4.01
C LEU A 203 -21.67 -0.27 -2.55
N THR A 204 -22.15 -1.14 -1.67
CA THR A 204 -22.16 -0.90 -0.22
C THR A 204 -21.10 -1.74 0.47
N ILE A 205 -20.24 -1.11 1.27
CA ILE A 205 -19.17 -1.77 2.02
C ILE A 205 -19.42 -1.51 3.50
N ASN A 206 -19.78 -2.55 4.24
CA ASN A 206 -20.20 -2.45 5.64
C ASN A 206 -18.99 -2.37 6.58
N ALA A 207 -19.24 -1.87 7.79
CA ALA A 207 -18.24 -1.77 8.84
C ALA A 207 -17.44 -3.07 9.04
N GLY A 208 -16.13 -2.93 9.24
CA GLY A 208 -15.20 -4.04 9.44
C GLY A 208 -14.88 -4.87 8.19
N ALA A 209 -15.46 -4.56 7.03
CA ALA A 209 -15.12 -5.24 5.79
C ALA A 209 -13.65 -5.02 5.41
N LYS A 210 -13.04 -6.06 4.83
CA LYS A 210 -11.67 -6.03 4.30
C LYS A 210 -11.72 -6.28 2.81
N VAL A 211 -11.19 -5.34 2.04
CA VAL A 211 -11.11 -5.40 0.58
C VAL A 211 -9.65 -5.45 0.18
N HIS A 212 -9.24 -6.56 -0.40
CA HIS A 212 -7.88 -6.80 -0.83
C HIS A 212 -7.78 -6.77 -2.35
N PHE A 213 -6.68 -6.22 -2.83
CA PHE A 213 -6.43 -5.98 -4.24
C PHE A 213 -5.17 -6.70 -4.70
N HIS A 214 -5.28 -7.50 -5.75
CA HIS A 214 -4.11 -8.09 -6.39
C HIS A 214 -3.28 -7.05 -7.16
N ASN A 215 -2.08 -7.40 -7.58
CA ASN A 215 -1.31 -6.53 -8.49
C ASN A 215 -2.10 -6.21 -9.77
N ASN A 216 -2.03 -4.95 -10.22
CA ASN A 216 -2.78 -4.40 -11.37
C ASN A 216 -4.31 -4.50 -11.24
N SER A 217 -4.84 -4.47 -10.02
CA SER A 217 -6.28 -4.44 -9.72
C SER A 217 -6.73 -3.08 -9.19
N GLY A 218 -8.04 -2.89 -9.03
CA GLY A 218 -8.60 -1.69 -8.43
C GLY A 218 -10.13 -1.71 -8.42
N LEU A 219 -10.73 -0.60 -7.97
CA LEU A 219 -12.17 -0.43 -7.92
C LEU A 219 -12.56 0.76 -8.80
N ILE A 220 -13.52 0.60 -9.69
CA ILE A 220 -14.08 1.67 -10.53
C ILE A 220 -15.52 1.93 -10.11
N ILE A 221 -15.85 3.19 -9.85
CA ILE A 221 -17.22 3.65 -9.71
C ILE A 221 -17.58 4.35 -11.00
N ASP A 222 -18.44 3.71 -11.78
CA ASP A 222 -18.76 4.18 -13.12
C ASP A 222 -19.78 5.32 -13.11
N LYS A 223 -20.10 5.84 -14.30
CA LYS A 223 -21.10 6.89 -14.48
C LYS A 223 -22.42 6.54 -13.79
N ASN A 224 -23.00 7.51 -13.08
CA ASN A 224 -24.21 7.41 -12.27
C ASN A 224 -24.19 6.35 -11.15
N ALA A 225 -23.08 5.64 -10.95
CA ALA A 225 -22.91 4.70 -9.86
C ALA A 225 -22.45 5.41 -8.59
N SER A 226 -22.56 4.70 -7.46
CA SER A 226 -22.18 5.21 -6.15
C SER A 226 -21.38 4.18 -5.35
N LEU A 227 -20.47 4.66 -4.52
CA LEU A 227 -19.79 3.90 -3.47
C LEU A 227 -20.26 4.38 -2.10
N LYS A 228 -20.66 3.46 -1.22
CA LYS A 228 -21.01 3.73 0.18
C LYS A 228 -20.15 2.87 1.11
N VAL A 229 -19.13 3.46 1.72
CA VAL A 229 -18.29 2.80 2.73
C VAL A 229 -18.74 3.24 4.11
N ASN A 230 -19.34 2.30 4.84
CA ASN A 230 -20.03 2.52 6.11
C ASN A 230 -19.23 1.95 7.29
N GLY A 231 -17.97 2.37 7.41
CA GLY A 231 -17.16 2.04 8.58
C GLY A 231 -17.68 2.71 9.85
N ASN A 232 -17.17 2.28 11.00
CA ASN A 232 -17.33 3.00 12.26
C ASN A 232 -16.00 3.04 13.03
N LEU A 233 -15.96 3.78 14.15
CA LEU A 233 -14.75 3.97 14.95
C LEU A 233 -14.08 2.65 15.37
N ASN A 234 -14.87 1.63 15.72
CA ASN A 234 -14.38 0.34 16.19
C ASN A 234 -14.09 -0.63 15.03
N GLU A 235 -14.81 -0.49 13.92
CA GLU A 235 -14.78 -1.41 12.78
C GLU A 235 -14.57 -0.61 11.49
N LYS A 236 -13.35 -0.12 11.31
CA LYS A 236 -12.94 0.55 10.07
C LYS A 236 -12.97 -0.41 8.88
N VAL A 237 -13.31 0.11 7.71
CA VAL A 237 -13.17 -0.64 6.45
C VAL A 237 -11.74 -0.55 5.96
N ILE A 238 -11.13 -1.68 5.58
CA ILE A 238 -9.73 -1.72 5.14
C ILE A 238 -9.65 -1.97 3.64
N PHE A 239 -8.87 -1.14 2.94
CA PHE A 239 -8.48 -1.32 1.55
C PHE A 239 -6.95 -1.45 1.46
N GLU A 240 -6.46 -2.60 1.03
CA GLU A 240 -5.02 -2.88 0.91
C GLU A 240 -4.71 -3.95 -0.15
N GLY A 241 -3.44 -4.28 -0.36
CA GLY A 241 -3.06 -5.40 -1.23
C GLY A 241 -3.49 -6.75 -0.67
N ASP A 242 -3.55 -7.78 -1.52
CA ASP A 242 -3.76 -9.18 -1.11
C ASP A 242 -2.50 -9.85 -0.56
N ARG A 243 -1.37 -9.14 -0.61
CA ARG A 243 -0.06 -9.54 -0.08
C ARG A 243 0.09 -9.11 1.37
N LEU A 244 -0.40 -9.96 2.26
CA LEU A 244 -0.49 -9.73 3.70
C LEU A 244 0.79 -10.04 4.45
N GLU A 245 1.86 -10.42 3.75
CA GLU A 245 3.12 -10.75 4.39
C GLU A 245 3.73 -9.53 5.07
N ASN A 246 4.41 -9.72 6.21
CA ASN A 246 4.93 -8.59 7.00
C ASN A 246 5.86 -7.66 6.18
N SER A 247 6.70 -8.22 5.30
CA SER A 247 7.59 -7.43 4.43
C SER A 247 6.84 -6.64 3.34
N PHE A 248 5.59 -7.01 3.05
CA PHE A 248 4.74 -6.38 2.05
C PHE A 248 3.72 -5.42 2.66
N GLY A 249 3.44 -5.52 3.96
CA GLY A 249 2.47 -4.66 4.65
C GLY A 249 2.71 -3.15 4.55
N LYS A 250 3.93 -2.71 4.14
CA LYS A 250 4.31 -1.31 3.92
C LYS A 250 4.86 -1.00 2.53
N ILE A 251 4.73 -1.90 1.56
CA ILE A 251 5.21 -1.62 0.20
C ILE A 251 4.12 -0.83 -0.55
N PRO A 252 4.38 0.41 -1.00
CA PRO A 252 3.43 1.20 -1.76
C PRO A 252 3.27 0.67 -3.20
N GLY A 253 2.14 0.97 -3.85
CA GLY A 253 1.92 0.62 -5.26
C GLY A 253 1.53 -0.85 -5.53
N GLN A 254 1.03 -1.58 -4.54
CA GLN A 254 0.61 -2.98 -4.69
C GLN A 254 -0.65 -3.16 -5.54
N TRP A 255 -1.48 -2.12 -5.62
CA TRP A 255 -2.72 -2.11 -6.38
C TRP A 255 -2.97 -0.73 -6.98
N GLY A 256 -3.91 -0.62 -7.91
CA GLY A 256 -4.14 0.58 -8.70
C GLY A 256 -4.70 1.75 -7.90
N THR A 257 -6.04 1.79 -7.77
CA THR A 257 -6.76 2.92 -7.16
C THR A 257 -8.23 2.58 -6.91
N ILE A 258 -8.88 3.34 -6.02
CA ILE A 258 -10.33 3.53 -6.06
C ILE A 258 -10.58 4.70 -7.02
N TRP A 259 -11.19 4.42 -8.17
CA TRP A 259 -11.41 5.39 -9.24
C TRP A 259 -12.89 5.75 -9.36
N MET A 260 -13.23 6.95 -8.91
CA MET A 260 -14.52 7.58 -9.15
C MET A 260 -14.45 8.27 -10.51
N ARG A 261 -15.06 7.65 -11.53
CA ARG A 261 -15.03 8.18 -12.89
C ARG A 261 -15.92 9.41 -13.01
N ALA A 262 -15.67 10.18 -14.07
CA ALA A 262 -16.52 11.28 -14.49
C ALA A 262 -17.99 10.82 -14.58
N GLY A 263 -18.86 11.52 -13.84
CA GLY A 263 -20.29 11.21 -13.78
C GLY A 263 -20.71 10.23 -12.69
N SER A 264 -19.77 9.62 -11.93
CA SER A 264 -20.11 9.00 -10.65
C SER A 264 -20.67 10.04 -9.68
N LYS A 265 -21.53 9.63 -8.75
CA LYS A 265 -22.25 10.56 -7.87
C LYS A 265 -22.47 9.98 -6.49
N ASP A 266 -22.65 10.88 -5.53
CA ASP A 266 -23.03 10.56 -4.16
C ASP A 266 -22.09 9.51 -3.53
N ASN A 267 -20.78 9.60 -3.77
CA ASN A 267 -19.82 8.68 -3.16
C ASN A 267 -19.55 9.10 -1.72
N GLU A 268 -19.57 8.14 -0.80
CA GLU A 268 -19.34 8.35 0.63
C GLU A 268 -18.34 7.33 1.15
N ILE A 269 -17.31 7.84 1.83
CA ILE A 269 -16.33 7.01 2.53
C ILE A 269 -16.21 7.47 3.98
N HIS A 270 -16.70 6.62 4.90
CA HIS A 270 -16.67 6.88 6.34
C HIS A 270 -15.85 5.80 7.05
N HIS A 271 -14.95 6.22 7.95
CA HIS A 271 -14.15 5.31 8.79
C HIS A 271 -13.44 4.21 7.99
N ALA A 272 -12.62 4.61 7.02
CA ALA A 272 -11.81 3.69 6.25
C ALA A 272 -10.32 3.86 6.51
N LYS A 273 -9.55 2.81 6.24
CA LYS A 273 -8.10 2.86 6.07
C LYS A 273 -7.75 2.36 4.67
N ILE A 274 -7.22 3.25 3.85
CA ILE A 274 -6.84 2.99 2.46
C ILE A 274 -5.32 3.09 2.38
N LYS A 275 -4.64 2.01 1.95
CA LYS A 275 -3.18 2.01 1.97
C LYS A 275 -2.54 1.22 0.84
N ASN A 276 -1.27 1.52 0.58
CA ASN A 276 -0.37 0.73 -0.26
C ASN A 276 -0.77 0.66 -1.75
N GLY A 277 -1.62 1.56 -2.24
CA GLY A 277 -2.00 1.66 -3.65
C GLY A 277 -1.02 2.49 -4.49
N VAL A 278 -1.25 2.59 -5.79
CA VAL A 278 -0.55 3.56 -6.66
C VAL A 278 -1.14 4.94 -6.42
N ILE A 279 -2.46 5.04 -6.52
CA ILE A 279 -3.24 6.20 -6.07
C ILE A 279 -4.24 5.68 -5.03
N GLY A 280 -4.45 6.39 -3.92
CA GLY A 280 -5.47 5.99 -2.95
C GLY A 280 -6.87 6.17 -3.53
N ILE A 281 -7.21 7.41 -3.87
CA ILE A 281 -8.47 7.76 -4.51
C ILE A 281 -8.21 8.68 -5.70
N LEU A 282 -8.74 8.30 -6.86
CA LEU A 282 -8.79 9.11 -8.06
C LEU A 282 -10.24 9.57 -8.27
N VAL A 283 -10.47 10.88 -8.32
CA VAL A 283 -11.80 11.45 -8.53
C VAL A 283 -11.80 12.33 -9.77
N ASP A 284 -12.52 11.89 -10.80
CA ASP A 284 -12.78 12.64 -12.01
C ASP A 284 -14.22 13.15 -12.02
N SER A 285 -14.43 14.38 -12.47
CA SER A 285 -15.77 14.95 -12.66
C SER A 285 -15.80 15.89 -13.86
N LEU A 286 -17.01 16.31 -14.25
CA LEU A 286 -17.26 17.25 -15.34
C LEU A 286 -17.63 18.64 -14.80
N GLY A 287 -17.24 18.98 -13.56
CA GLY A 287 -17.32 20.34 -13.00
C GLY A 287 -18.73 20.91 -12.70
N SER A 288 -19.82 20.15 -12.89
CA SER A 288 -21.19 20.70 -12.92
C SER A 288 -22.16 20.21 -11.83
N GLY A 289 -21.72 19.37 -10.90
CA GLY A 289 -22.58 18.90 -9.80
C GLY A 289 -22.76 19.94 -8.69
N ILE A 290 -24.00 20.17 -8.24
CA ILE A 290 -24.28 20.95 -7.02
C ILE A 290 -23.78 20.19 -5.78
N ASN A 291 -23.96 18.88 -5.79
CA ASN A 291 -23.54 18.00 -4.69
C ASN A 291 -22.07 17.60 -4.81
N ALA A 292 -21.46 17.26 -3.68
CA ALA A 292 -20.13 16.67 -3.65
C ALA A 292 -20.12 15.33 -4.42
N THR A 293 -19.10 15.14 -5.28
CA THR A 293 -18.85 13.85 -5.92
C THR A 293 -18.35 12.84 -4.89
N LEU A 294 -17.56 13.30 -3.92
CA LEU A 294 -17.06 12.50 -2.80
C LEU A 294 -17.23 13.25 -1.47
N GLN A 295 -17.91 12.59 -0.53
CA GLN A 295 -17.89 12.92 0.89
C GLN A 295 -16.97 11.94 1.62
N LEU A 296 -15.98 12.45 2.33
CA LEU A 296 -14.95 11.64 2.99
C LEU A 296 -14.84 12.03 4.47
N SER A 297 -14.99 11.08 5.39
CA SER A 297 -14.82 11.40 6.80
C SER A 297 -14.19 10.31 7.64
N ASN A 298 -13.49 10.76 8.70
CA ASN A 298 -12.83 9.90 9.69
C ASN A 298 -11.96 8.82 9.03
N THR A 299 -11.27 9.16 7.94
CA THR A 299 -10.62 8.20 7.04
C THR A 299 -9.13 8.49 6.92
N GLU A 300 -8.37 7.43 6.81
CA GLU A 300 -6.91 7.41 6.83
C GLU A 300 -6.39 6.86 5.50
N ILE A 301 -5.58 7.64 4.78
CA ILE A 301 -5.11 7.33 3.42
C ILE A 301 -3.59 7.44 3.37
N TYR A 302 -2.88 6.32 3.24
CA TYR A 302 -1.44 6.29 3.46
C TYR A 302 -0.64 5.47 2.46
N ASN A 303 0.63 5.84 2.33
CA ASN A 303 1.66 5.00 1.72
C ASN A 303 1.31 4.63 0.27
N HIS A 304 1.04 5.64 -0.55
CA HIS A 304 0.70 5.47 -1.96
C HIS A 304 1.89 5.81 -2.85
N SER A 305 2.19 5.02 -3.88
CA SER A 305 3.40 5.26 -4.69
C SER A 305 3.32 6.52 -5.55
N ASN A 306 2.12 7.08 -5.73
CA ASN A 306 1.88 8.31 -6.49
C ASN A 306 1.12 9.34 -5.64
N PHE A 307 -0.21 9.27 -5.56
CA PHE A 307 -1.03 10.24 -4.84
C PHE A 307 -1.85 9.60 -3.73
N GLY A 308 -2.04 10.30 -2.61
CA GLY A 308 -3.08 9.93 -1.65
C GLY A 308 -4.46 10.11 -2.27
N ILE A 309 -4.79 11.36 -2.62
CA ILE A 309 -5.94 11.71 -3.44
C ILE A 309 -5.48 12.53 -4.64
N LEU A 310 -5.87 12.08 -5.84
CA LEU A 310 -5.80 12.88 -7.06
C LEU A 310 -7.22 13.24 -7.49
N ALA A 311 -7.54 14.53 -7.40
CA ALA A 311 -8.85 15.07 -7.70
C ALA A 311 -8.74 15.99 -8.92
N ARG A 312 -9.59 15.78 -9.92
CA ARG A 312 -9.57 16.51 -11.20
C ARG A 312 -10.94 17.09 -11.51
N GLU A 313 -11.02 18.42 -11.53
CA GLU A 313 -12.25 19.18 -11.88
C GLU A 313 -13.49 18.70 -11.11
N THR A 314 -13.36 18.49 -9.79
CA THR A 314 -14.34 17.76 -8.98
C THR A 314 -14.76 18.48 -7.70
N HIS A 315 -15.74 17.91 -7.00
CA HIS A 315 -16.26 18.43 -5.74
C HIS A 315 -16.02 17.42 -4.61
N ILE A 316 -15.17 17.79 -3.62
CA ILE A 316 -14.88 16.99 -2.43
C ILE A 316 -15.24 17.77 -1.16
N GLU A 317 -15.99 17.12 -0.29
CA GLU A 317 -16.21 17.54 1.10
C GLU A 317 -15.57 16.52 2.05
N ALA A 318 -14.69 17.00 2.93
CA ALA A 318 -13.93 16.13 3.81
C ALA A 318 -13.76 16.69 5.22
N HIS A 319 -13.83 15.81 6.22
CA HIS A 319 -13.47 16.15 7.60
C HIS A 319 -12.84 15.00 8.37
N ASN A 320 -11.95 15.31 9.32
CA ASN A 320 -11.21 14.31 10.10
C ASN A 320 -10.49 13.29 9.19
N VAL A 321 -9.85 13.78 8.12
CA VAL A 321 -9.14 12.94 7.15
C VAL A 321 -7.64 13.11 7.35
N VAL A 322 -6.92 12.00 7.28
CA VAL A 322 -5.46 11.98 7.31
C VAL A 322 -4.95 11.42 6.01
N ILE A 323 -4.07 12.16 5.34
CA ILE A 323 -3.46 11.73 4.08
C ILE A 323 -1.96 11.93 4.17
N GLY A 324 -1.18 10.89 3.86
CA GLY A 324 0.26 10.98 4.04
C GLY A 324 1.08 9.92 3.33
N SER A 325 2.40 10.09 3.36
CA SER A 325 3.40 9.18 2.76
C SER A 325 3.11 8.83 1.29
N ALA A 326 2.86 9.81 0.43
CA ALA A 326 2.61 9.63 -1.00
C ALA A 326 3.81 10.08 -1.85
N GLY A 327 4.16 9.30 -2.88
CA GLY A 327 5.34 9.53 -3.72
C GLY A 327 5.35 10.84 -4.52
N GLN A 328 4.18 11.44 -4.75
CA GLN A 328 4.01 12.76 -5.37
C GLN A 328 3.36 13.76 -4.43
N ALA A 329 2.09 13.61 -4.08
CA ALA A 329 1.40 14.52 -3.15
C ALA A 329 0.37 13.76 -2.32
N SER A 330 0.15 14.18 -1.08
CA SER A 330 -0.94 13.66 -0.26
C SER A 330 -2.28 14.05 -0.90
N LEU A 331 -2.46 15.32 -1.27
CA LEU A 331 -3.61 15.80 -2.02
C LEU A 331 -3.16 16.60 -3.24
N ALA A 332 -3.66 16.22 -4.42
CA ALA A 332 -3.59 17.02 -5.63
C ALA A 332 -5.00 17.37 -6.09
N ALA A 333 -5.43 18.61 -5.84
CA ALA A 333 -6.70 19.19 -6.25
C ALA A 333 -6.50 20.01 -7.52
N THR A 334 -6.63 19.37 -8.67
CA THR A 334 -6.19 19.91 -9.95
C THR A 334 -7.34 20.18 -10.90
N VAL A 335 -7.09 21.03 -11.89
CA VAL A 335 -8.04 21.37 -12.96
C VAL A 335 -9.29 22.07 -12.42
N GLY A 336 -9.14 22.88 -11.36
CA GLY A 336 -10.25 23.59 -10.73
C GLY A 336 -11.17 22.65 -9.93
N GLY A 337 -12.38 23.11 -9.60
CA GLY A 337 -13.34 22.36 -8.78
C GLY A 337 -13.71 23.06 -7.47
N THR A 338 -14.26 22.28 -6.53
CA THR A 338 -14.75 22.74 -5.23
C THR A 338 -14.22 21.81 -4.14
N TYR A 339 -13.44 22.34 -3.21
CA TYR A 339 -12.76 21.54 -2.21
C TYR A 339 -12.98 22.15 -0.83
N ASN A 340 -13.57 21.39 0.09
CA ASN A 340 -13.82 21.80 1.46
C ASN A 340 -13.24 20.75 2.41
N PHE A 341 -12.17 21.11 3.14
CA PHE A 341 -11.51 20.25 4.10
C PHE A 341 -11.53 20.89 5.49
N THR A 342 -12.04 20.17 6.49
CA THR A 342 -12.07 20.65 7.89
C THR A 342 -11.45 19.64 8.84
N HIS A 343 -10.54 20.05 9.71
CA HIS A 343 -9.82 19.14 10.61
C HIS A 343 -9.12 18.00 9.85
N CYS A 344 -8.32 18.34 8.83
CA CYS A 344 -7.56 17.36 8.07
C CYS A 344 -6.05 17.50 8.30
N THR A 345 -5.33 16.40 8.23
CA THR A 345 -3.87 16.38 8.33
C THR A 345 -3.30 15.81 7.03
N PHE A 346 -2.56 16.65 6.30
CA PHE A 346 -1.80 16.28 5.10
C PHE A 346 -0.32 16.21 5.50
N ALA A 347 0.20 15.00 5.72
CA ALA A 347 1.54 14.76 6.28
C ALA A 347 2.38 13.88 5.34
N ASN A 348 3.15 14.50 4.45
CA ASN A 348 3.78 13.81 3.32
C ASN A 348 5.25 13.45 3.55
N PHE A 349 5.52 12.60 4.54
CA PHE A 349 6.86 12.10 4.87
C PHE A 349 7.27 10.90 4.01
N TRP A 350 7.46 11.13 2.71
CA TRP A 350 7.83 10.07 1.76
C TRP A 350 9.32 9.70 1.85
N ASN A 351 9.63 8.42 2.07
CA ASN A 351 11.01 7.92 2.21
C ASN A 351 11.45 6.92 1.12
N ASN A 352 10.58 6.59 0.14
CA ASN A 352 10.87 5.64 -0.94
C ASN A 352 11.35 6.33 -2.24
N GLY A 353 11.85 7.57 -2.16
CA GLY A 353 12.36 8.33 -3.30
C GLY A 353 12.31 9.84 -3.09
N ILE A 354 12.59 10.59 -4.16
CA ILE A 354 12.52 12.05 -4.17
C ILE A 354 11.13 12.48 -4.65
N ARG A 355 10.51 13.38 -3.92
CA ARG A 355 9.20 13.95 -4.24
C ARG A 355 9.33 15.33 -4.86
N GLN A 356 8.66 15.55 -5.99
CA GLN A 356 8.71 16.82 -6.74
C GLN A 356 7.57 17.79 -6.38
N LEU A 357 6.44 17.28 -5.90
CA LEU A 357 5.26 18.08 -5.57
C LEU A 357 5.15 18.32 -4.05
N PRO A 358 4.45 19.37 -3.59
CA PRO A 358 4.14 19.61 -2.17
C PRO A 358 3.17 18.55 -1.60
N ALA A 359 2.97 18.52 -0.28
CA ALA A 359 1.97 17.64 0.35
C ALA A 359 0.57 17.94 -0.19
N VAL A 360 0.26 19.23 -0.37
CA VAL A 360 -0.98 19.70 -0.98
C VAL A 360 -0.69 20.64 -2.15
N LEU A 361 -1.18 20.24 -3.32
CA LEU A 361 -1.19 21.02 -4.55
C LEU A 361 -2.62 21.37 -4.93
N VAL A 362 -2.89 22.64 -5.19
CA VAL A 362 -4.15 23.09 -5.78
C VAL A 362 -3.86 23.88 -7.04
N ASN A 363 -4.49 23.53 -8.16
CA ASN A 363 -4.38 24.30 -9.40
C ASN A 363 -5.72 24.43 -10.13
N ASN A 364 -5.77 25.34 -11.10
CA ASN A 364 -6.97 25.60 -11.91
C ASN A 364 -6.79 25.30 -13.39
N PHE A 365 -5.76 24.53 -13.77
CA PHE A 365 -5.43 24.32 -15.18
C PHE A 365 -4.94 22.91 -15.45
N PHE A 366 -4.97 22.55 -16.73
CA PHE A 366 -4.27 21.39 -17.27
C PHE A 366 -3.52 21.78 -18.54
N VAL A 367 -2.55 20.95 -18.89
CA VAL A 367 -1.65 21.17 -20.00
C VAL A 367 -1.75 19.99 -20.96
N TYR A 368 -1.86 20.27 -22.26
CA TYR A 368 -1.82 19.24 -23.31
C TYR A 368 -1.07 19.74 -24.54
N GLU A 369 -0.52 18.82 -25.31
CA GLU A 369 0.07 19.13 -26.61
C GLU A 369 -1.00 19.07 -27.70
N ASN A 370 -1.08 20.11 -28.53
CA ASN A 370 -1.93 20.09 -29.72
C ASN A 370 -1.32 19.24 -30.85
N SER A 371 -2.04 19.08 -31.96
CA SER A 371 -1.58 18.31 -33.12
C SER A 371 -0.31 18.83 -33.80
N SER A 372 0.12 20.05 -33.47
CA SER A 372 1.37 20.67 -33.94
C SER A 372 2.52 20.55 -32.93
N GLY A 373 2.33 19.82 -31.83
CA GLY A 373 3.33 19.65 -30.77
C GLY A 373 3.53 20.90 -29.91
N GLN A 374 2.57 21.83 -29.92
CA GLN A 374 2.62 23.02 -29.07
C GLN A 374 1.88 22.76 -27.77
N GLU A 375 2.49 23.19 -26.66
CA GLU A 375 1.88 23.14 -25.34
C GLU A 375 0.76 24.18 -25.22
N ILE A 376 -0.44 23.72 -24.85
CA ILE A 376 -1.63 24.54 -24.61
C ILE A 376 -2.02 24.41 -23.15
N ILE A 377 -2.24 25.55 -22.50
CA ILE A 377 -2.75 25.64 -21.13
C ILE A 377 -4.23 25.99 -21.20
N GLU A 378 -5.07 25.16 -20.59
CA GLU A 378 -6.49 25.42 -20.42
C GLU A 378 -6.83 25.55 -18.94
N THR A 379 -7.57 26.60 -18.62
CA THR A 379 -8.06 26.86 -17.26
C THR A 379 -9.47 26.33 -17.06
N ARG A 380 -9.80 26.02 -15.81
CA ARG A 380 -11.13 25.69 -15.28
C ARG A 380 -11.37 26.46 -14.00
N ASP A 381 -12.61 26.69 -13.63
CA ASP A 381 -12.93 27.45 -12.43
C ASP A 381 -12.58 26.64 -11.16
N LEU A 382 -11.69 27.16 -10.33
CA LEU A 382 -11.58 26.78 -8.93
C LEU A 382 -12.61 27.59 -8.13
N LYS A 383 -13.78 26.99 -7.92
CA LYS A 383 -14.93 27.61 -7.26
C LYS A 383 -14.70 27.78 -5.76
N ALA A 384 -14.00 26.83 -5.15
CA ALA A 384 -13.53 26.93 -3.77
C ALA A 384 -12.35 25.99 -3.50
N ALA A 385 -11.39 26.46 -2.71
CA ALA A 385 -10.38 25.67 -2.03
C ALA A 385 -10.32 26.12 -0.57
N ASN A 386 -11.22 25.57 0.25
CA ASN A 386 -11.40 25.94 1.65
C ASN A 386 -10.74 24.89 2.55
N PHE A 387 -9.80 25.35 3.37
CA PHE A 387 -9.11 24.52 4.36
C PHE A 387 -9.24 25.16 5.74
N THR A 388 -9.91 24.47 6.65
CA THR A 388 -10.18 24.96 8.01
C THR A 388 -9.61 23.99 9.03
N ASN A 389 -8.82 24.47 10.01
CA ASN A 389 -8.24 23.64 11.06
C ASN A 389 -7.34 22.50 10.51
N CYS A 390 -6.58 22.75 9.44
CA CYS A 390 -5.77 21.72 8.77
C CYS A 390 -4.26 21.84 9.06
N ILE A 391 -3.57 20.71 8.99
CA ILE A 391 -2.09 20.64 9.01
C ILE A 391 -1.59 20.29 7.60
N PHE A 392 -0.59 21.02 7.13
CA PHE A 392 0.16 20.75 5.90
C PHE A 392 1.64 20.62 6.26
N ASP A 393 2.16 19.40 6.22
CA ASP A 393 3.55 19.14 6.61
C ASP A 393 4.16 17.96 5.84
N GLY A 394 5.48 17.82 5.91
CA GLY A 394 6.23 16.78 5.22
C GLY A 394 7.74 17.07 5.22
N ASN A 395 8.44 16.40 4.30
CA ASN A 395 9.90 16.45 4.20
C ASN A 395 10.45 17.33 3.06
N ASN A 396 9.61 18.12 2.40
CA ASN A 396 9.99 19.16 1.44
C ASN A 396 9.95 20.54 2.10
N ASN A 397 10.68 21.49 1.51
CA ASN A 397 10.66 22.88 1.97
C ASN A 397 9.29 23.56 1.75
N ILE A 398 8.52 23.12 0.76
CA ILE A 398 7.23 23.70 0.39
C ILE A 398 6.20 22.57 0.41
N GLU A 399 5.29 22.59 1.38
CA GLU A 399 4.28 21.54 1.55
C GLU A 399 2.87 21.95 1.15
N PHE A 400 2.69 23.21 0.80
CA PHE A 400 1.44 23.74 0.32
C PHE A 400 1.70 24.68 -0.86
N LEU A 401 0.98 24.48 -1.96
CA LEU A 401 1.08 25.31 -3.16
C LEU A 401 -0.29 25.56 -3.79
N LEU A 402 -0.57 26.84 -4.03
CA LEU A 402 -1.63 27.30 -4.92
C LEU A 402 -0.98 27.71 -6.25
N ASP A 403 -1.22 26.91 -7.29
CA ASP A 403 -0.66 27.11 -8.62
C ASP A 403 -1.74 27.64 -9.57
N LYS A 404 -1.74 28.96 -9.78
CA LYS A 404 -2.80 29.67 -10.50
C LYS A 404 -2.34 30.07 -11.90
N VAL A 405 -3.20 29.83 -12.87
CA VAL A 405 -3.16 30.46 -14.19
C VAL A 405 -4.35 31.40 -14.34
N GLU A 406 -4.09 32.63 -14.81
CA GLU A 406 -5.15 33.63 -15.04
C GLU A 406 -6.11 33.20 -16.15
N GLY A 407 -7.38 33.60 -16.06
CA GLY A 407 -8.40 33.32 -17.08
C GLY A 407 -9.62 32.52 -16.59
N SER A 408 -9.60 32.05 -15.35
CA SER A 408 -10.75 31.43 -14.67
C SER A 408 -10.83 31.85 -13.19
N LEU A 409 -11.91 31.47 -12.50
CA LEU A 409 -12.03 31.69 -11.07
C LEU A 409 -10.93 30.95 -10.31
N PHE A 410 -10.40 31.59 -9.26
CA PHE A 410 -9.43 31.01 -8.34
C PHE A 410 -9.76 31.40 -6.89
N ASN A 411 -10.83 30.82 -6.35
CA ASN A 411 -11.30 31.13 -5.01
C ASN A 411 -10.72 30.15 -3.98
N TYR A 412 -10.09 30.68 -2.93
CA TYR A 412 -9.50 29.89 -1.85
C TYR A 412 -9.66 30.60 -0.50
N ASN A 413 -9.69 29.82 0.58
CA ASN A 413 -9.72 30.31 1.95
C ASN A 413 -9.01 29.33 2.88
N ILE A 414 -8.03 29.79 3.64
CA ILE A 414 -7.26 28.96 4.58
C ILE A 414 -7.37 29.60 5.97
N HIS A 415 -8.00 28.89 6.90
CA HIS A 415 -8.38 29.41 8.21
C HIS A 415 -7.91 28.48 9.34
N ASN A 416 -7.13 29.01 10.28
CA ASN A 416 -6.61 28.29 11.45
C ASN A 416 -5.83 27.03 11.03
N CYS A 417 -4.90 27.18 10.09
CA CYS A 417 -4.09 26.08 9.59
C CYS A 417 -2.62 26.22 9.97
N MET A 418 -1.92 25.09 10.04
CA MET A 418 -0.48 25.04 10.20
C MET A 418 0.16 24.59 8.89
N ILE A 419 1.12 25.37 8.38
CA ILE A 419 1.69 25.19 7.05
C ILE A 419 3.21 25.15 7.13
N SER A 420 3.80 24.05 6.66
CA SER A 420 5.25 23.95 6.42
C SER A 420 5.59 24.60 5.07
N PHE A 421 6.29 25.73 5.14
CA PHE A 421 6.65 26.55 3.98
C PHE A 421 7.93 27.36 4.26
N THR A 422 9.00 26.98 3.58
CA THR A 422 10.34 27.59 3.66
C THR A 422 10.85 27.90 2.25
N ASP A 423 10.55 29.09 1.74
CA ASP A 423 11.02 29.55 0.42
C ASP A 423 12.38 30.28 0.52
N ALA A 424 13.45 29.51 0.78
CA ALA A 424 14.79 30.07 0.99
C ALA A 424 15.34 30.85 -0.23
N ASN A 425 14.86 30.55 -1.44
CA ASN A 425 15.32 31.16 -2.69
C ASN A 425 14.40 32.30 -3.17
N ASN A 426 13.34 32.63 -2.43
CA ASN A 426 12.32 33.60 -2.83
C ASN A 426 11.68 33.28 -4.20
N SER A 427 11.52 32.00 -4.53
CA SER A 427 10.91 31.53 -5.78
C SER A 427 9.45 31.98 -5.93
N PHE A 428 8.77 32.26 -4.82
CA PHE A 428 7.37 32.71 -4.79
C PHE A 428 7.24 34.20 -4.48
N ALA A 429 8.33 34.98 -4.53
CA ALA A 429 8.25 36.43 -4.37
C ALA A 429 7.31 37.07 -5.41
N GLY A 430 6.29 37.79 -4.94
CA GLY A 430 5.30 38.44 -5.80
C GLY A 430 4.14 37.55 -6.26
N ASN A 431 4.15 36.25 -5.92
CA ASN A 431 2.98 35.38 -6.11
C ASN A 431 1.93 35.72 -5.03
N THR A 432 0.80 36.30 -5.44
CA THR A 432 -0.23 36.80 -4.51
C THR A 432 -0.84 35.67 -3.67
N GLU A 433 -1.06 34.53 -4.31
CA GLU A 433 -1.65 33.33 -3.72
C GLU A 433 -0.75 32.70 -2.67
N MET A 434 0.58 32.94 -2.71
CA MET A 434 1.54 32.42 -1.74
C MET A 434 1.97 33.45 -0.67
N ILE A 435 1.28 34.59 -0.56
CA ILE A 435 1.50 35.58 0.51
C ILE A 435 0.58 35.27 1.70
N PHE A 436 1.17 34.76 2.79
CA PHE A 436 0.45 34.38 4.01
C PHE A 436 0.15 35.56 4.97
N THR A 437 0.78 36.72 4.76
CA THR A 437 0.63 37.91 5.61
C THR A 437 -0.14 39.00 4.90
N ASN A 438 -1.09 39.68 5.56
CA ASN A 438 -1.92 40.74 4.97
C ASN A 438 -2.77 40.30 3.76
N ASN A 439 -2.97 38.99 3.56
CA ASN A 439 -3.87 38.45 2.55
C ASN A 439 -5.17 38.02 3.24
N PRO A 440 -6.34 38.56 2.85
CA PRO A 440 -7.61 38.27 3.50
C PRO A 440 -8.08 36.82 3.33
N ASN A 441 -7.48 36.03 2.44
CA ASN A 441 -7.78 34.61 2.27
C ASN A 441 -7.04 33.70 3.27
N TYR A 442 -6.06 34.24 4.00
CA TYR A 442 -5.33 33.54 5.05
C TYR A 442 -5.68 34.13 6.42
N GLN A 443 -6.19 33.32 7.34
CA GLN A 443 -6.47 33.76 8.71
C GLN A 443 -5.88 32.79 9.74
N ASN A 444 -5.22 33.33 10.77
CA ASN A 444 -4.64 32.56 11.88
C ASN A 444 -3.71 31.43 11.43
N ILE A 445 -2.82 31.71 10.48
CA ILE A 445 -1.87 30.73 9.96
C ILE A 445 -0.66 30.60 10.88
N ILE A 446 -0.30 29.35 11.20
CA ILE A 446 0.94 29.00 11.89
C ILE A 446 1.93 28.50 10.84
N LEU A 447 2.86 29.35 10.43
CA LEU A 447 3.91 28.96 9.49
C LEU A 447 5.04 28.22 10.22
N ASN A 448 5.43 27.07 9.67
CA ASN A 448 6.52 26.22 10.17
C ASN A 448 6.38 25.88 11.67
N GLY A 449 5.14 25.72 12.14
CA GLY A 449 4.88 25.23 13.48
C GLY A 449 5.22 23.74 13.59
N LEU A 450 5.72 23.33 14.76
CA LEU A 450 6.00 21.92 15.04
C LEU A 450 4.68 21.16 15.21
N PRO A 451 4.36 20.14 14.39
CA PRO A 451 3.18 19.31 14.63
C PRO A 451 3.32 18.31 15.77
N ASP A 452 4.56 17.94 16.12
CA ASP A 452 4.86 16.93 17.13
C ASP A 452 4.20 15.57 16.81
N PHE A 453 4.46 15.02 15.62
CA PHE A 453 3.90 13.72 15.23
C PHE A 453 4.55 12.56 16.00
N ARG A 454 3.74 11.65 16.54
CA ARG A 454 4.20 10.48 17.30
C ARG A 454 5.22 9.63 16.55
N ASN A 455 4.97 9.33 15.27
CA ASN A 455 5.94 8.63 14.42
C ASN A 455 5.71 8.91 12.92
N ASN A 456 6.27 10.01 12.43
CA ASN A 456 6.10 10.43 11.03
C ASN A 456 6.69 9.44 9.99
N GLN A 457 7.64 8.58 10.37
CA GLN A 457 8.24 7.57 9.48
C GLN A 457 7.38 6.30 9.33
N ASN A 458 6.32 6.16 10.13
CA ASN A 458 5.45 4.99 10.15
C ASN A 458 3.97 5.37 10.00
N GLU A 459 3.69 6.47 9.29
CA GLU A 459 2.33 6.95 9.00
C GLU A 459 1.51 7.25 10.28
N ASP A 460 2.18 7.53 11.39
CA ASP A 460 1.55 7.81 12.69
C ASP A 460 1.58 9.31 12.98
N PHE A 461 0.58 9.99 12.42
CA PHE A 461 0.46 11.45 12.44
C PHE A 461 -0.42 11.98 13.57
N ILE A 462 -0.57 11.21 14.65
CA ILE A 462 -1.17 11.72 15.90
C ILE A 462 -0.23 12.77 16.48
N ILE A 463 -0.76 13.93 16.86
CA ILE A 463 0.01 15.04 17.41
C ILE A 463 0.23 14.87 18.92
N GLY A 464 1.38 15.33 19.39
CA GLY A 464 1.80 15.30 20.80
C GLY A 464 1.55 16.60 21.53
N GLU A 465 1.88 16.61 22.83
CA GLU A 465 1.69 17.75 23.73
C GLU A 465 2.56 18.97 23.40
N ASN A 466 3.59 18.83 22.56
CA ASN A 466 4.43 19.94 22.12
C ASN A 466 3.97 20.53 20.78
N SER A 467 2.84 20.07 20.24
CA SER A 467 2.31 20.56 18.97
C SER A 467 1.94 22.05 19.05
N ALA A 468 2.41 22.84 18.10
CA ALA A 468 2.05 24.25 17.96
C ALA A 468 0.56 24.45 17.63
N GLY A 469 -0.12 23.40 17.15
CA GLY A 469 -1.55 23.41 16.78
C GLY A 469 -2.52 23.26 17.96
N ILE A 470 -2.02 23.03 19.18
CA ILE A 470 -2.87 22.77 20.36
C ILE A 470 -3.75 23.97 20.69
N ASN A 471 -5.05 23.73 20.86
CA ASN A 471 -6.07 24.74 21.18
C ASN A 471 -6.12 25.90 20.15
N LYS A 472 -5.60 25.70 18.93
CA LYS A 472 -5.54 26.74 17.89
C LYS A 472 -6.59 26.59 16.81
N ALA A 473 -7.41 25.53 16.80
CA ALA A 473 -8.50 25.41 15.86
C ALA A 473 -9.68 26.31 16.24
N ILE A 474 -10.47 26.69 15.25
CA ILE A 474 -11.79 27.30 15.46
C ILE A 474 -12.87 26.23 15.61
N SER A 475 -13.97 26.58 16.27
CA SER A 475 -15.13 25.69 16.40
C SER A 475 -15.67 25.30 15.01
N SER A 476 -16.04 24.04 14.87
CA SER A 476 -16.66 23.48 13.66
C SER A 476 -17.89 22.64 14.02
N SER A 477 -18.62 22.17 13.02
CA SER A 477 -19.73 21.22 13.18
C SER A 477 -19.29 19.79 13.51
N PHE A 478 -17.99 19.54 13.65
CA PHE A 478 -17.41 18.21 13.84
C PHE A 478 -16.83 18.10 15.27
N PRO A 479 -17.62 17.64 16.26
CA PRO A 479 -17.26 17.73 17.69
C PRO A 479 -16.29 16.65 18.17
N PHE A 480 -15.89 15.72 17.29
CA PHE A 480 -14.96 14.64 17.60
C PHE A 480 -13.85 14.59 16.56
N ASP A 481 -12.68 14.09 16.95
CA ASP A 481 -11.58 13.78 16.05
C ASP A 481 -11.75 12.39 15.39
N VAL A 482 -10.78 11.99 14.56
CA VAL A 482 -10.81 10.68 13.86
C VAL A 482 -10.79 9.45 14.80
N LEU A 483 -10.37 9.63 16.05
CA LEU A 483 -10.34 8.59 17.09
C LEU A 483 -11.51 8.70 18.08
N GLY A 484 -12.45 9.62 17.85
CA GLY A 484 -13.60 9.84 18.73
C GLY A 484 -13.31 10.71 19.96
N VAL A 485 -12.16 11.37 20.03
CA VAL A 485 -11.82 12.30 21.12
C VAL A 485 -12.58 13.61 20.93
N SER A 486 -13.19 14.12 22.00
CA SER A 486 -14.02 15.32 21.94
C SER A 486 -13.18 16.58 21.71
N ARG A 487 -13.71 17.47 20.85
CA ARG A 487 -13.20 18.80 20.52
C ARG A 487 -13.90 19.94 21.28
N ALA A 488 -14.73 19.61 22.28
CA ALA A 488 -15.64 20.55 22.92
C ALA A 488 -14.92 21.70 23.67
N ASN A 489 -13.74 21.43 24.22
CA ASN A 489 -12.95 22.42 24.95
C ASN A 489 -11.64 22.63 24.20
N SER A 490 -11.55 23.76 23.49
CA SER A 490 -10.34 24.21 22.78
C SER A 490 -9.82 23.18 21.76
N PRO A 491 -10.37 23.13 20.54
CA PRO A 491 -9.94 22.14 19.56
C PRO A 491 -8.51 22.39 19.07
N ASP A 492 -7.79 21.30 18.84
CA ASP A 492 -6.50 21.33 18.12
C ASP A 492 -6.68 21.40 16.59
N ILE A 493 -5.70 22.00 15.91
CA ILE A 493 -5.56 21.96 14.44
C ILE A 493 -5.21 20.52 14.02
N GLY A 494 -5.82 20.06 12.93
CA GLY A 494 -5.59 18.73 12.36
C GLY A 494 -6.69 17.71 12.68
N ALA A 495 -6.49 16.50 12.17
CA ALA A 495 -7.43 15.39 12.25
C ALA A 495 -7.52 14.72 13.63
N TYR A 496 -6.53 14.97 14.50
CA TYR A 496 -6.42 14.40 15.84
C TYR A 496 -6.52 15.48 16.92
N GLN A 497 -6.98 15.13 18.11
CA GLN A 497 -6.58 15.83 19.33
C GLN A 497 -5.24 15.29 19.82
N HIS A 498 -4.49 16.15 20.51
CA HIS A 498 -3.20 15.79 21.06
C HIS A 498 -3.30 14.70 22.12
N ILE A 499 -2.25 13.90 22.20
CA ILE A 499 -2.03 12.92 23.27
C ILE A 499 -0.65 13.15 23.89
N ILE A 500 -0.39 12.51 25.02
CA ILE A 500 0.94 12.42 25.61
C ILE A 500 1.55 11.10 25.16
N PHE A 501 2.77 11.13 24.64
CA PHE A 501 3.58 9.96 24.31
C PHE A 501 5.04 10.20 24.68
N ASP A 502 5.77 9.12 24.97
CA ASP A 502 7.19 9.13 25.37
C ASP A 502 8.16 9.24 24.18
#